data_AF-A0A951R786-F1
#
_entry.id   AF-A0A951R786-F1
#
_cell.length_a   1.000
_cell.length_b   1.000
_cell.length_c   1.000
_cell.angle_alpha   90.00
_cell.angle_beta   90.00
_cell.angle_gamma   90.00
#
_symmetry.space_group_name_H-M   'P 1'
#
loop_
_entity.id
_entity.type
_entity.pdbx_description
1 polymer ?
#
loop_
_entity_poly.entity_id
_entity_poly.type
_entity_poly.pdbx_seq_one_letter_code
_entity_poly.pdbx_strand_id
1 'polypeptide(L)'
;MLDIKLKSNKFNIKLVIIITILIASIGMVLSYPRIKSDSKKFGYNIYEENTDFSNDIMESTYSLYCKVYDEKEEKYVKPADIMLEEKTNIDPYYKTTGKDVFNRDIERFNENLVSGLKNIQYCVLDKDNNVLKQNVNSNLDLLVLKNNEDTAKKLQEKYDLYTVLNFDDKGNMKVENLYGADRQTFQSNLNKNIRDDLFSYETTNAFEIKPIKNMKFIYGVPKNLKYSDSISDYKLSEQSRSYSNASLLFKNIGIIFVVIMALIIPYKEIKDWAILKKVLKLPIEIIIVISYLAYIYLYYGSDQIILKTANNSPIIRVAQLQLTNDISNILNYFINIFYWFVLFSIVFISIIVIKHIIDYNIVNYLKEKSLIYKILKKIKYKLDWIKEIKLGEQNKKKIVTILILNLVVVCIMCSTWVVG
;
A
#
# COMPACT_ATOMS: atom_id res chain seq x y z
N MET A 1 -46.53 -12.55 42.06
CA MET A 1 -46.22 -13.30 40.81
C MET A 1 -45.92 -12.34 39.64
N LEU A 2 -45.14 -11.27 39.84
CA LEU A 2 -44.94 -10.20 38.86
C LEU A 2 -43.46 -9.82 38.62
N ASP A 3 -42.53 -10.77 38.79
CA ASP A 3 -41.08 -10.49 38.71
C ASP A 3 -40.35 -11.33 37.65
N ILE A 4 -41.07 -12.21 36.95
CA ILE A 4 -40.50 -13.11 35.94
C ILE A 4 -40.51 -12.46 34.53
N LYS A 5 -41.50 -11.60 34.23
CA LYS A 5 -41.63 -10.95 32.91
C LYS A 5 -40.60 -9.83 32.64
N LEU A 6 -40.07 -9.16 33.67
CA LEU A 6 -39.10 -8.07 33.51
C LEU A 6 -37.66 -8.57 33.32
N LYS A 7 -37.29 -9.70 33.94
CA LYS A 7 -35.96 -10.32 33.77
C LYS A 7 -35.79 -10.96 32.39
N SER A 8 -36.84 -11.57 31.83
CA SER A 8 -36.76 -12.21 30.51
C SER A 8 -36.50 -11.18 29.39
N ASN A 9 -37.11 -9.99 29.48
CA ASN A 9 -37.02 -8.98 28.42
C ASN A 9 -35.59 -8.43 28.23
N LYS A 10 -34.82 -8.25 29.31
CA LYS A 10 -33.42 -7.79 29.23
C LYS A 10 -32.45 -8.84 28.67
N PHE A 11 -32.72 -10.13 28.91
CA PHE A 11 -31.95 -11.22 28.31
C PHE A 11 -32.21 -11.26 26.79
N ASN A 12 -33.46 -11.07 26.39
CA ASN A 12 -33.87 -11.04 24.98
C ASN A 12 -33.19 -9.91 24.19
N ILE A 13 -33.07 -8.70 24.75
CA ILE A 13 -32.41 -7.58 24.05
C ILE A 13 -30.91 -7.86 23.78
N LYS A 14 -30.19 -8.46 24.73
CA LYS A 14 -28.76 -8.80 24.54
C LYS A 14 -28.56 -9.82 23.43
N LEU A 15 -29.44 -10.83 23.38
CA LEU A 15 -29.43 -11.84 22.32
C LEU A 15 -29.72 -11.20 20.95
N VAL A 16 -30.70 -10.29 20.89
CA VAL A 16 -31.02 -9.53 19.67
C VAL A 16 -29.81 -8.74 19.17
N ILE A 17 -29.04 -8.09 20.06
CA ILE A 17 -27.81 -7.37 19.67
C ILE A 17 -26.80 -8.31 19.02
N ILE A 18 -26.50 -9.44 19.68
CA ILE A 18 -25.52 -10.40 19.19
C ILE A 18 -25.94 -10.97 17.82
N ILE A 19 -27.21 -11.35 17.69
CA ILE A 19 -27.76 -11.87 16.43
C ILE A 19 -27.71 -10.80 15.33
N THR A 20 -28.03 -9.55 15.65
CA THR A 20 -27.99 -8.45 14.67
C THR A 20 -26.58 -8.23 14.13
N ILE A 21 -25.58 -8.18 15.02
CA ILE A 21 -24.18 -8.02 14.61
C ILE A 21 -23.74 -9.23 13.79
N LEU A 22 -24.13 -10.44 14.19
CA LEU A 22 -23.82 -11.66 13.45
C LEU A 22 -24.45 -11.67 12.05
N ILE A 23 -25.70 -11.21 11.90
CA ILE A 23 -26.36 -11.06 10.60
C ILE A 23 -25.58 -10.08 9.72
N ALA A 24 -25.13 -8.94 10.26
CA ALA A 24 -24.31 -7.99 9.52
C ALA A 24 -22.99 -8.61 9.05
N SER A 25 -22.32 -9.35 9.93
CA SER A 25 -21.06 -10.05 9.61
C SER A 25 -21.23 -11.12 8.55
N ILE A 26 -22.24 -11.96 8.68
CA ILE A 26 -22.55 -13.00 7.68
C ILE A 26 -22.92 -12.34 6.35
N GLY A 27 -23.77 -11.31 6.37
CA GLY A 27 -24.16 -10.56 5.18
C GLY A 27 -22.97 -9.94 4.45
N MET A 28 -21.99 -9.40 5.18
CA MET A 28 -20.76 -8.88 4.60
C MET A 28 -19.96 -9.98 3.89
N VAL A 29 -19.80 -11.14 4.51
CA VAL A 29 -19.06 -12.25 3.91
C VAL A 29 -19.79 -12.85 2.70
N LEU A 30 -21.13 -12.95 2.76
CA LEU A 30 -21.95 -13.38 1.63
C LEU A 30 -21.89 -12.41 0.43
N SER A 31 -21.47 -11.16 0.65
CA SER A 31 -21.29 -10.18 -0.42
C SER A 31 -19.98 -10.37 -1.21
N TYR A 32 -19.03 -11.16 -0.72
CA TYR A 32 -17.70 -11.31 -1.34
C TYR A 32 -17.71 -11.77 -2.81
N PRO A 33 -18.56 -12.73 -3.23
CA PRO A 33 -18.66 -13.09 -4.65
C PRO A 33 -19.12 -11.91 -5.52
N ARG A 34 -20.01 -11.07 -5.00
CA ARG A 34 -20.45 -9.86 -5.69
C ARG A 34 -19.35 -8.81 -5.75
N ILE A 35 -18.63 -8.59 -4.65
CA ILE A 35 -17.46 -7.70 -4.60
C ILE A 35 -16.41 -8.12 -5.64
N LYS A 36 -16.13 -9.43 -5.77
CA LYS A 36 -15.22 -9.96 -6.81
C LYS A 36 -15.69 -9.70 -8.23
N SER A 37 -17.00 -9.72 -8.46
CA SER A 37 -17.55 -9.40 -9.77
C SER A 37 -17.43 -7.90 -10.06
N ASP A 38 -17.77 -7.05 -9.08
CA ASP A 38 -17.74 -5.60 -9.20
C ASP A 38 -16.30 -5.04 -9.21
N SER A 39 -15.31 -5.72 -8.61
CA SER A 39 -13.91 -5.29 -8.62
C SER A 39 -13.34 -5.18 -10.03
N LYS A 40 -13.81 -6.00 -10.98
CA LYS A 40 -13.42 -5.92 -12.40
C LYS A 40 -13.73 -4.57 -13.05
N LYS A 41 -14.67 -3.79 -12.49
CA LYS A 41 -15.03 -2.45 -12.99
C LYS A 41 -14.11 -1.35 -12.48
N PHE A 42 -13.40 -1.61 -11.39
CA PHE A 42 -12.50 -0.66 -10.74
C PHE A 42 -11.03 -0.95 -11.03
N GLY A 43 -10.77 -2.01 -11.81
CA GLY A 43 -9.43 -2.36 -12.25
C GLY A 43 -8.87 -1.36 -13.23
N TYR A 44 -7.55 -1.21 -13.15
CA TYR A 44 -6.77 -0.40 -14.05
C TYR A 44 -5.71 -1.25 -14.74
N ASN A 45 -5.21 -0.80 -15.88
CA ASN A 45 -4.14 -1.49 -16.55
C ASN A 45 -2.80 -1.13 -15.90
N ILE A 46 -2.17 -2.08 -15.21
CA ILE A 46 -0.88 -1.87 -14.54
C ILE A 46 0.24 -1.50 -15.51
N TYR A 47 0.11 -1.77 -16.80
CA TYR A 47 1.12 -1.44 -17.79
C TYR A 47 0.95 -0.01 -18.32
N GLU A 48 -0.22 0.60 -18.13
CA GLU A 48 -0.54 1.96 -18.61
C GLU A 48 -0.56 2.98 -17.48
N GLU A 49 -1.09 2.64 -16.31
CA GLU A 49 -1.30 3.62 -15.22
C GLU A 49 -0.22 3.55 -14.14
N ASN A 50 0.66 2.55 -14.18
CA ASN A 50 1.77 2.45 -13.25
C ASN A 50 3.05 3.06 -13.85
N THR A 51 3.49 4.18 -13.28
CA THR A 51 4.74 4.84 -13.66
C THR A 51 5.97 3.99 -13.37
N ASP A 52 5.92 3.19 -12.31
CA ASP A 52 7.04 2.35 -11.87
C ASP A 52 7.32 1.24 -12.87
N PHE A 53 6.28 0.64 -13.46
CA PHE A 53 6.46 -0.36 -14.52
C PHE A 53 7.16 0.24 -15.75
N SER A 54 6.78 1.46 -16.14
CA SER A 54 7.43 2.13 -17.27
C SER A 54 8.87 2.52 -16.95
N ASN A 55 9.18 2.87 -15.69
CA ASN A 55 10.55 3.10 -15.21
C ASN A 55 11.37 1.81 -15.28
N ASP A 56 10.86 0.72 -14.72
CA ASP A 56 11.49 -0.61 -14.73
C ASP A 56 11.89 -1.04 -16.15
N ILE A 57 10.99 -0.85 -17.12
CA ILE A 57 11.27 -1.16 -18.53
C ILE A 57 12.42 -0.29 -19.08
N MET A 58 12.45 1.01 -18.74
CA MET A 58 13.50 1.90 -19.23
C MET A 58 14.84 1.69 -18.56
N GLU A 59 14.88 1.55 -17.24
CA GLU A 59 16.07 1.15 -16.48
C GLU A 59 16.66 -0.15 -17.05
N SER A 60 15.81 -1.14 -17.28
CA SER A 60 16.20 -2.42 -17.89
C SER A 60 16.76 -2.24 -19.30
N THR A 61 16.22 -1.32 -20.08
CA THR A 61 16.66 -1.06 -21.46
C THR A 61 18.08 -0.47 -21.47
N TYR A 62 18.35 0.54 -20.64
CA TYR A 62 19.69 1.12 -20.50
C TYR A 62 20.70 0.11 -19.95
N SER A 63 20.29 -0.69 -18.96
CA SER A 63 21.12 -1.76 -18.41
C SER A 63 21.52 -2.80 -19.46
N LEU A 64 20.54 -3.27 -20.24
CA LEU A 64 20.77 -4.26 -21.30
C LEU A 64 21.64 -3.70 -22.44
N TYR A 65 21.46 -2.43 -22.79
CA TYR A 65 22.29 -1.77 -23.79
C TYR A 65 23.77 -1.82 -23.41
N CYS A 66 24.12 -1.39 -22.19
CA CYS A 66 25.50 -1.44 -21.71
C CYS A 66 26.05 -2.87 -21.67
N LYS A 67 25.26 -3.84 -21.19
CA LYS A 67 25.67 -5.25 -21.11
C LYS A 67 25.99 -5.91 -22.44
N VAL A 68 25.36 -5.48 -23.52
CA VAL A 68 25.67 -5.99 -24.86
C VAL A 68 27.10 -5.60 -25.29
N TYR A 69 27.65 -4.48 -24.80
CA TYR A 69 29.03 -4.08 -25.09
C TYR A 69 30.05 -4.90 -24.30
N ASP A 70 29.75 -5.27 -23.06
CA ASP A 70 30.62 -6.16 -22.26
C ASP A 70 30.87 -7.50 -22.97
N GLU A 71 29.82 -8.07 -23.59
CA GLU A 71 29.91 -9.35 -24.30
C GLU A 71 30.64 -9.23 -25.65
N LYS A 72 30.50 -8.09 -26.34
CA LYS A 72 31.20 -7.86 -27.63
C LYS A 72 32.70 -7.64 -27.46
N GLU A 73 33.11 -6.98 -26.38
CA GLU A 73 34.50 -6.61 -26.14
C GLU A 73 35.27 -7.67 -25.32
N GLU A 74 34.61 -8.77 -24.94
CA GLU A 74 35.13 -9.84 -24.04
C GLU A 74 35.76 -9.30 -22.74
N LYS A 75 35.37 -8.11 -22.32
CA LYS A 75 35.87 -7.42 -21.12
C LYS A 75 34.78 -6.50 -20.58
N TYR A 76 34.80 -6.28 -19.26
CA TYR A 76 33.90 -5.31 -18.64
C TYR A 76 34.24 -3.89 -19.13
N VAL A 77 33.24 -3.22 -19.71
CA VAL A 77 33.31 -1.83 -20.15
C VAL A 77 32.41 -1.01 -19.22
N LYS A 78 32.95 0.04 -18.61
CA LYS A 78 32.16 0.87 -17.70
C LYS A 78 31.02 1.55 -18.48
N PRO A 79 29.77 1.50 -18.00
CA PRO A 79 28.64 2.14 -18.66
C PRO A 79 28.87 3.62 -19.02
N ALA A 80 29.54 4.36 -18.14
CA ALA A 80 29.89 5.77 -18.35
C ALA A 80 30.73 5.99 -19.61
N ASP A 81 31.64 5.07 -19.95
CA ASP A 81 32.52 5.19 -21.11
C ASP A 81 31.78 4.91 -22.43
N ILE A 82 30.66 4.18 -22.35
CA ILE A 82 29.79 3.86 -23.50
C ILE A 82 28.84 5.03 -23.77
N MET A 83 28.17 5.52 -22.71
CA MET A 83 26.98 6.35 -22.84
C MET A 83 27.16 7.82 -22.47
N LEU A 84 28.23 8.24 -21.81
CA LEU A 84 28.38 9.64 -21.41
C LEU A 84 29.22 10.45 -22.40
N GLU A 85 28.81 11.68 -22.61
CA GLU A 85 29.55 12.71 -23.34
C GLU A 85 29.69 13.96 -22.45
N GLU A 86 30.90 14.48 -22.33
CA GLU A 86 31.18 15.62 -21.45
C GLU A 86 30.60 16.92 -22.02
N LYS A 87 29.82 17.64 -21.22
CA LYS A 87 29.40 19.02 -21.53
C LYS A 87 30.60 19.98 -21.49
N THR A 88 30.44 21.16 -22.08
CA THR A 88 31.46 22.22 -22.00
C THR A 88 31.44 22.91 -20.62
N ASN A 89 32.62 23.25 -20.07
CA ASN A 89 32.79 23.99 -18.82
C ASN A 89 32.18 23.33 -17.57
N ILE A 90 32.46 22.03 -17.37
CA ILE A 90 32.00 21.26 -16.21
C ILE A 90 32.87 21.55 -14.99
N ASP A 91 32.26 21.70 -13.82
CA ASP A 91 32.96 21.70 -12.54
C ASP A 91 33.65 20.34 -12.29
N PRO A 92 34.96 20.32 -12.00
CA PRO A 92 35.73 19.09 -11.77
C PRO A 92 35.11 18.12 -10.76
N TYR A 93 34.37 18.61 -9.77
CA TYR A 93 33.64 17.79 -8.80
C TYR A 93 32.62 16.89 -9.52
N TYR A 94 31.74 17.46 -10.34
CA TYR A 94 30.70 16.72 -11.03
C TYR A 94 31.24 15.83 -12.16
N LYS A 95 32.44 16.11 -12.68
CA LYS A 95 33.06 15.26 -13.70
C LYS A 95 33.39 13.85 -13.19
N THR A 96 33.96 13.73 -12.00
CA THR A 96 34.26 12.41 -11.42
C THR A 96 33.01 11.79 -10.80
N THR A 97 32.30 12.56 -9.98
CA THR A 97 31.10 12.08 -9.28
C THR A 97 30.00 11.64 -10.25
N GLY A 98 29.76 12.39 -11.34
CA GLY A 98 28.71 12.06 -12.31
C GLY A 98 28.95 10.73 -13.05
N LYS A 99 30.21 10.37 -13.35
CA LYS A 99 30.55 9.07 -13.96
C LYS A 99 30.34 7.93 -12.97
N ASP A 100 30.80 8.10 -11.73
CA ASP A 100 30.68 7.08 -10.70
C ASP A 100 29.22 6.82 -10.32
N VAL A 101 28.40 7.88 -10.24
CA VAL A 101 26.95 7.76 -10.00
C VAL A 101 26.26 7.06 -11.16
N PHE A 102 26.56 7.43 -12.41
CA PHE A 102 25.95 6.77 -13.58
C PHE A 102 26.27 5.27 -13.63
N ASN A 103 27.54 4.89 -13.39
CA ASN A 103 27.92 3.48 -13.34
C ASN A 103 27.12 2.73 -12.27
N ARG A 104 26.97 3.33 -11.08
CA ARG A 104 26.19 2.75 -9.99
C ARG A 104 24.70 2.65 -10.31
N ASP A 105 24.13 3.64 -11.00
CA ASP A 105 22.73 3.61 -11.42
C ASP A 105 22.50 2.45 -12.41
N ILE A 106 23.39 2.26 -13.39
CA ILE A 106 23.30 1.14 -14.35
C ILE A 106 23.48 -0.22 -13.66
N GLU A 107 24.39 -0.31 -12.67
CA GLU A 107 24.55 -1.50 -11.83
C GLU A 107 23.26 -1.81 -11.04
N ARG A 108 22.65 -0.80 -10.40
CA ARG A 108 21.36 -0.92 -9.72
C ARG A 108 20.25 -1.38 -10.65
N PHE A 109 20.16 -0.80 -11.85
CA PHE A 109 19.18 -1.21 -12.86
C PHE A 109 19.36 -2.67 -13.27
N ASN A 110 20.62 -3.10 -13.42
CA ASN A 110 20.92 -4.49 -13.70
C ASN A 110 20.50 -5.42 -12.54
N GLU A 111 20.80 -5.04 -11.30
CA GLU A 111 20.38 -5.78 -10.13
C GLU A 111 18.86 -5.90 -10.05
N ASN A 112 18.13 -4.81 -10.34
CA ASN A 112 16.67 -4.81 -10.40
C ASN A 112 16.16 -5.77 -11.51
N LEU A 113 16.72 -5.69 -12.72
CA LEU A 113 16.35 -6.59 -13.83
C LEU A 113 16.52 -8.08 -13.47
N VAL A 114 17.60 -8.43 -12.75
CA VAL A 114 17.90 -9.82 -12.39
C VAL A 114 17.12 -10.28 -11.15
N SER A 115 16.92 -9.39 -10.17
CA SER A 115 16.39 -9.75 -8.84
C SER A 115 14.96 -9.27 -8.58
N GLY A 116 14.62 -8.06 -9.01
CA GLY A 116 13.33 -7.40 -8.83
C GLY A 116 12.33 -7.61 -9.98
N LEU A 117 12.82 -8.04 -11.16
CA LEU A 117 12.00 -8.28 -12.35
C LEU A 117 12.11 -9.72 -12.88
N LYS A 118 12.25 -10.70 -11.99
CA LYS A 118 12.45 -12.13 -12.36
C LYS A 118 11.38 -12.73 -13.27
N ASN A 119 10.17 -12.20 -13.24
CA ASN A 119 9.08 -12.63 -14.11
C ASN A 119 9.18 -12.05 -15.53
N ILE A 120 9.99 -11.01 -15.77
CA ILE A 120 10.15 -10.44 -17.11
C ILE A 120 11.02 -11.34 -17.99
N GLN A 121 10.57 -11.56 -19.21
CA GLN A 121 11.35 -12.20 -20.26
C GLN A 121 11.79 -11.14 -21.24
N TYR A 122 13.04 -11.20 -21.68
CA TYR A 122 13.57 -10.22 -22.63
C TYR A 122 14.46 -10.86 -23.70
N CYS A 123 14.51 -10.18 -24.84
CA CYS A 123 15.40 -10.46 -25.96
C CYS A 123 15.88 -9.13 -26.56
N VAL A 124 17.18 -9.00 -26.81
CA VAL A 124 17.81 -7.83 -27.43
C VAL A 124 18.31 -8.23 -28.81
N LEU A 125 17.91 -7.45 -29.81
CA LEU A 125 18.31 -7.66 -31.20
C LEU A 125 19.11 -6.47 -31.72
N ASP A 126 20.04 -6.73 -32.64
CA ASP A 126 20.64 -5.68 -33.45
C ASP A 126 19.69 -5.19 -34.56
N LYS A 127 20.15 -4.22 -35.35
CA LYS A 127 19.43 -3.69 -36.53
C LYS A 127 19.05 -4.75 -37.58
N ASP A 128 19.83 -5.84 -37.66
CA ASP A 128 19.67 -6.92 -38.63
C ASP A 128 18.83 -8.07 -38.05
N ASN A 129 18.27 -7.86 -36.85
CA ASN A 129 17.47 -8.80 -36.06
C ASN A 129 18.25 -10.03 -35.55
N ASN A 130 19.57 -9.95 -35.45
CA ASN A 130 20.35 -10.99 -34.78
C ASN A 130 20.20 -10.86 -33.26
N VAL A 131 20.02 -11.99 -32.58
CA VAL A 131 19.93 -12.03 -31.12
C VAL A 131 21.28 -11.70 -30.51
N LEU A 132 21.35 -10.58 -29.79
CA LEU A 132 22.52 -10.17 -29.02
C LEU A 132 22.47 -10.71 -27.60
N LYS A 133 21.27 -10.72 -26.98
CA LYS A 133 21.11 -11.13 -25.58
C LYS A 133 19.69 -11.59 -25.27
N GLN A 134 19.54 -12.59 -24.39
CA GLN A 134 18.23 -13.02 -23.86
C GLN A 134 18.37 -13.71 -22.50
N ASN A 135 17.37 -13.63 -21.63
CA ASN A 135 17.38 -14.33 -20.33
C ASN A 135 16.69 -15.70 -20.34
N VAL A 136 15.87 -15.98 -21.35
CA VAL A 136 15.15 -17.25 -21.50
C VAL A 136 15.13 -17.59 -22.98
N ASN A 137 15.16 -18.89 -23.32
CA ASN A 137 14.77 -19.40 -24.66
C ASN A 137 13.27 -19.21 -24.86
N SER A 138 12.85 -17.95 -24.85
CA SER A 138 11.50 -17.51 -25.14
C SER A 138 11.43 -17.24 -26.64
N ASN A 139 10.33 -17.65 -27.27
CA ASN A 139 10.03 -17.35 -28.67
C ASN A 139 9.66 -15.86 -28.89
N LEU A 140 10.21 -14.95 -28.09
CA LEU A 140 9.91 -13.50 -28.14
C LEU A 140 10.53 -12.85 -29.38
N ASP A 141 11.68 -13.35 -29.83
CA ASP A 141 12.31 -13.01 -31.10
C ASP A 141 11.37 -13.18 -32.31
N LEU A 142 10.44 -14.14 -32.23
CA LEU A 142 9.42 -14.35 -33.27
C LEU A 142 8.52 -13.13 -33.52
N LEU A 143 8.36 -12.23 -32.54
CA LEU A 143 7.60 -10.97 -32.70
C LEU A 143 8.16 -10.08 -33.81
N VAL A 144 9.46 -10.21 -34.10
CA VAL A 144 10.16 -9.44 -35.12
C VAL A 144 10.43 -10.31 -36.35
N LEU A 145 10.71 -11.61 -36.15
CA LEU A 145 11.16 -12.52 -37.20
C LEU A 145 10.03 -13.18 -38.00
N LYS A 146 8.84 -13.38 -37.42
CA LYS A 146 7.70 -14.07 -38.07
C LYS A 146 6.38 -13.38 -37.72
N ASN A 147 6.09 -12.28 -38.40
CA ASN A 147 4.83 -11.55 -38.23
C ASN A 147 3.68 -12.24 -38.99
N ASN A 148 3.22 -13.39 -38.49
CA ASN A 148 1.97 -14.01 -38.95
C ASN A 148 0.94 -14.10 -37.81
N GLU A 149 -0.35 -14.07 -38.16
CA GLU A 149 -1.45 -14.00 -37.18
C GLU A 149 -1.44 -15.17 -36.18
N ASP A 150 -1.02 -16.36 -36.61
CA ASP A 150 -0.95 -17.54 -35.76
C ASP A 150 0.12 -17.44 -34.67
N THR A 151 1.25 -16.78 -34.95
CA THR A 151 2.30 -16.55 -33.95
C THR A 151 1.85 -15.51 -32.93
N ALA A 152 1.17 -14.45 -33.38
CA ALA A 152 0.61 -13.43 -32.49
C ALA A 152 -0.40 -14.04 -31.50
N LYS A 153 -1.34 -14.87 -31.97
CA LYS A 153 -2.30 -15.58 -31.10
C LYS A 153 -1.62 -16.46 -30.06
N LYS A 154 -0.63 -17.26 -30.46
CA LYS A 154 0.14 -18.12 -29.54
C LYS A 154 0.87 -17.31 -28.45
N LEU A 155 1.39 -16.14 -28.79
CA LEU A 155 2.04 -15.25 -27.82
C LEU A 155 1.02 -14.59 -26.88
N GLN A 156 -0.14 -14.17 -27.39
CA GLN A 156 -1.23 -13.62 -26.59
C GLN A 156 -1.82 -14.62 -25.59
N GLU A 157 -1.75 -15.92 -25.87
CA GLU A 157 -2.11 -16.96 -24.90
C GLU A 157 -1.11 -17.07 -23.75
N LYS A 158 0.18 -16.84 -24.03
CA LYS A 158 1.30 -17.03 -23.09
C LYS A 158 1.63 -15.80 -22.24
N TYR A 159 1.48 -14.60 -22.80
CA TYR A 159 1.87 -13.35 -22.18
C TYR A 159 0.66 -12.48 -21.85
N ASP A 160 0.71 -11.80 -20.70
CA ASP A 160 -0.25 -10.74 -20.34
C ASP A 160 0.16 -9.42 -21.00
N LEU A 161 1.46 -9.21 -21.21
CA LEU A 161 2.03 -8.09 -21.94
C LEU A 161 3.20 -8.57 -22.80
N TYR A 162 3.30 -8.08 -24.03
CA TYR A 162 4.57 -8.07 -24.76
C TYR A 162 4.72 -6.79 -25.57
N THR A 163 5.97 -6.37 -25.80
CA THR A 163 6.27 -5.14 -26.55
C THR A 163 7.65 -5.21 -27.20
N VAL A 164 7.83 -4.48 -28.31
CA VAL A 164 9.11 -4.27 -28.99
C VAL A 164 9.44 -2.78 -28.95
N LEU A 165 10.51 -2.41 -28.25
CA LEU A 165 11.06 -1.06 -28.28
C LEU A 165 12.11 -0.99 -29.38
N ASN A 166 11.83 -0.26 -30.45
CA ASN A 166 12.72 -0.09 -31.60
C ASN A 166 13.40 1.29 -31.53
N PHE A 167 14.74 1.30 -31.51
CA PHE A 167 15.54 2.52 -31.53
C PHE A 167 16.18 2.72 -32.90
N ASP A 168 15.88 3.85 -33.54
CA ASP A 168 16.44 4.19 -34.84
C ASP A 168 17.91 4.62 -34.76
N ASP A 169 18.48 5.04 -35.90
CA ASP A 169 19.86 5.51 -36.03
C ASP A 169 20.12 6.86 -35.35
N LYS A 170 19.07 7.63 -35.11
CA LYS A 170 19.09 8.91 -34.38
C LYS A 170 18.86 8.71 -32.88
N GLY A 171 18.39 7.54 -32.49
CA GLY A 171 18.07 7.14 -31.11
C GLY A 171 16.67 7.51 -30.66
N ASN A 172 15.74 7.73 -31.60
CA ASN A 172 14.33 7.85 -31.28
C ASN A 172 13.74 6.47 -31.01
N MET A 173 13.03 6.34 -29.90
CA MET A 173 12.32 5.12 -29.53
C MET A 173 10.91 5.11 -30.14
N LYS A 174 10.53 3.96 -30.71
CA LYS A 174 9.16 3.65 -31.12
C LYS A 174 8.70 2.32 -30.52
N VAL A 175 7.46 2.28 -30.03
CA VAL A 175 6.83 1.04 -29.57
C VAL A 175 6.19 0.32 -30.76
N GLU A 176 6.71 -0.86 -31.08
CA GLU A 176 6.23 -1.78 -32.10
C GLU A 176 5.62 -3.01 -31.43
N ASN A 177 4.63 -3.64 -32.09
CA ASN A 177 4.03 -4.92 -31.66
C ASN A 177 3.73 -5.00 -30.15
N LEU A 178 2.85 -4.12 -29.67
CA LEU A 178 2.36 -4.10 -28.29
C LEU A 178 1.07 -4.92 -28.15
N TYR A 179 1.00 -5.73 -27.10
CA TYR A 179 -0.21 -6.38 -26.61
C TYR A 179 -0.30 -6.23 -25.09
N GLY A 180 -1.52 -6.10 -24.57
CA GLY A 180 -1.78 -5.96 -23.14
C GLY A 180 -1.86 -4.53 -22.63
N ALA A 181 -1.62 -3.53 -23.49
CA ALA A 181 -1.73 -2.11 -23.18
C ALA A 181 -2.06 -1.25 -24.40
N ASP A 182 -2.62 -0.06 -24.18
CA ASP A 182 -2.75 1.00 -25.17
C ASP A 182 -1.38 1.56 -25.57
N ARG A 183 -1.12 1.60 -26.89
CA ARG A 183 0.20 1.97 -27.41
C ARG A 183 0.56 3.42 -27.15
N GLN A 184 -0.40 4.33 -27.30
CA GLN A 184 -0.14 5.76 -27.16
C GLN A 184 0.21 6.09 -25.71
N THR A 185 -0.58 5.55 -24.78
CA THR A 185 -0.39 5.73 -23.34
C THR A 185 0.93 5.10 -22.88
N PHE A 186 1.18 3.85 -23.26
CA PHE A 186 2.42 3.14 -22.93
C PHE A 186 3.67 3.88 -23.43
N GLN A 187 3.69 4.27 -24.71
CA GLN A 187 4.82 4.99 -25.28
C GLN A 187 5.01 6.38 -24.65
N SER A 188 3.92 7.08 -24.32
CA SER A 188 3.99 8.38 -23.64
C SER A 188 4.65 8.27 -22.27
N ASN A 189 4.31 7.22 -21.49
CA ASN A 189 4.91 7.01 -20.17
C ASN A 189 6.40 6.69 -20.26
N LEU A 190 6.81 5.79 -21.16
CA LEU A 190 8.21 5.50 -21.40
C LEU A 190 9.00 6.76 -21.78
N ASN A 191 8.44 7.59 -22.68
CA ASN A 191 9.08 8.84 -23.12
C ASN A 191 9.21 9.89 -22.01
N LYS A 192 8.23 9.97 -21.10
CA LYS A 192 8.29 10.88 -19.95
C LYS A 192 9.45 10.51 -19.03
N ASN A 193 9.60 9.23 -18.75
CA ASN A 193 10.62 8.71 -17.84
C ASN A 193 12.05 8.92 -18.38
N ILE A 194 12.25 8.88 -19.70
CA ILE A 194 13.53 9.22 -20.34
C ILE A 194 13.95 10.67 -20.06
N ARG A 195 12.99 11.59 -19.92
CA ARG A 195 13.25 13.05 -19.91
C ARG A 195 13.47 13.63 -18.51
N ASP A 196 12.78 13.12 -17.50
CA ASP A 196 12.64 13.89 -16.25
C ASP A 196 13.45 13.34 -15.06
N ASP A 197 13.64 12.03 -14.88
CA ASP A 197 14.11 11.51 -13.56
C ASP A 197 14.93 10.20 -13.57
N LEU A 198 15.31 9.64 -14.73
CA LEU A 198 15.96 8.31 -14.73
C LEU A 198 17.37 8.33 -14.12
N PHE A 199 18.12 9.42 -14.30
CA PHE A 199 19.51 9.54 -13.87
C PHE A 199 19.71 10.74 -12.95
N SER A 200 20.69 10.63 -12.05
CA SER A 200 20.92 11.65 -11.03
C SER A 200 21.29 13.02 -11.61
N TYR A 201 21.03 14.07 -10.82
CA TYR A 201 21.44 15.43 -11.15
C TYR A 201 22.96 15.55 -11.31
N GLU A 202 23.74 14.84 -10.50
CA GLU A 202 25.20 14.83 -10.57
C GLU A 202 25.70 14.33 -11.94
N THR A 203 25.04 13.34 -12.53
CA THR A 203 25.35 12.86 -13.88
C THR A 203 24.87 13.86 -14.93
N THR A 204 23.59 14.23 -14.90
CA THR A 204 22.96 15.03 -15.97
C THR A 204 23.46 16.47 -16.01
N ASN A 205 24.01 17.01 -14.91
CA ASN A 205 24.63 18.33 -14.87
C ASN A 205 25.98 18.37 -15.61
N ALA A 206 26.78 17.30 -15.52
CA ALA A 206 28.11 17.22 -16.13
C ALA A 206 28.12 16.58 -17.52
N PHE A 207 27.17 15.70 -17.81
CA PHE A 207 27.20 14.86 -19.01
C PHE A 207 25.92 14.95 -19.82
N GLU A 208 26.05 14.79 -21.13
CA GLU A 208 24.97 14.37 -22.01
C GLU A 208 24.98 12.85 -22.11
N ILE A 209 23.80 12.24 -21.99
CA ILE A 209 23.65 10.78 -22.11
C ILE A 209 23.34 10.47 -23.57
N LYS A 210 24.26 9.78 -24.23
CA LYS A 210 24.11 9.34 -25.61
C LYS A 210 22.88 8.45 -25.72
N PRO A 211 22.04 8.65 -26.75
CA PRO A 211 20.85 7.84 -26.91
C PRO A 211 21.24 6.43 -27.40
N ILE A 212 20.40 5.45 -27.07
CA ILE A 212 20.49 4.09 -27.60
C ILE A 212 20.15 4.13 -29.08
N LYS A 213 20.92 3.43 -29.93
CA LYS A 213 20.76 3.45 -31.39
C LYS A 213 20.79 2.05 -31.99
N ASN A 214 20.04 1.85 -33.08
CA ASN A 214 20.12 0.67 -33.94
C ASN A 214 19.94 -0.68 -33.21
N MET A 215 19.06 -0.71 -32.21
CA MET A 215 18.77 -1.90 -31.41
C MET A 215 17.27 -2.03 -31.13
N LYS A 216 16.83 -3.27 -30.94
CA LYS A 216 15.47 -3.59 -30.51
C LYS A 216 15.50 -4.31 -29.17
N PHE A 217 14.61 -3.90 -28.27
CA PHE A 217 14.43 -4.51 -26.96
C PHE A 217 13.03 -5.09 -26.88
N ILE A 218 12.95 -6.40 -26.74
CA ILE A 218 11.69 -7.12 -26.67
C ILE A 218 11.47 -7.51 -25.22
N TYR A 219 10.31 -7.17 -24.66
CA TYR A 219 9.90 -7.55 -23.32
C TYR A 219 8.60 -8.34 -23.35
N GLY A 220 8.50 -9.34 -22.46
CA GLY A 220 7.30 -10.15 -22.29
C GLY A 220 7.05 -10.45 -20.81
N VAL A 221 5.83 -10.19 -20.34
CA VAL A 221 5.35 -10.55 -19.00
C VAL A 221 4.42 -11.75 -19.13
N PRO A 222 4.80 -12.95 -18.65
CA PRO A 222 3.95 -14.14 -18.72
C PRO A 222 2.64 -13.94 -17.96
N LYS A 223 1.57 -14.62 -18.39
CA LYS A 223 0.30 -14.62 -17.64
C LYS A 223 0.46 -15.18 -16.23
N ASN A 224 1.15 -16.32 -16.16
CA ASN A 224 1.44 -17.03 -14.92
C ASN A 224 2.79 -16.57 -14.39
N LEU A 225 2.76 -15.72 -13.37
CA LEU A 225 3.96 -15.25 -12.67
C LEU A 225 4.49 -16.37 -11.75
N LYS A 226 5.78 -16.70 -11.90
CA LYS A 226 6.45 -17.76 -11.13
C LYS A 226 7.09 -17.23 -9.85
N TYR A 227 7.54 -15.98 -9.88
CA TYR A 227 8.30 -15.34 -8.80
C TYR A 227 7.44 -14.29 -8.08
N SER A 228 7.77 -14.02 -6.82
CA SER A 228 7.32 -12.82 -6.12
C SER A 228 8.36 -11.74 -6.39
N ASP A 229 7.97 -10.75 -7.19
CA ASP A 229 8.80 -9.66 -7.69
C ASP A 229 7.94 -8.40 -7.94
N SER A 230 8.53 -7.30 -8.42
CA SER A 230 7.82 -6.03 -8.60
C SER A 230 6.58 -6.16 -9.48
N ILE A 231 6.64 -6.98 -10.54
CA ILE A 231 5.50 -7.22 -11.44
C ILE A 231 4.35 -7.91 -10.69
N SER A 232 4.66 -8.90 -9.86
CA SER A 232 3.65 -9.55 -9.02
C SER A 232 3.05 -8.61 -7.99
N ASP A 233 3.84 -7.69 -7.44
CA ASP A 233 3.39 -6.69 -6.47
C ASP A 233 2.51 -5.63 -7.13
N TYR A 234 2.79 -5.24 -8.38
CA TYR A 234 1.93 -4.35 -9.17
C TYR A 234 0.55 -4.99 -9.43
N LYS A 235 0.52 -6.27 -9.83
CA LYS A 235 -0.75 -6.99 -10.00
C LYS A 235 -1.51 -7.12 -8.68
N LEU A 236 -0.83 -7.41 -7.57
CA LEU A 236 -1.46 -7.52 -6.26
C LEU A 236 -2.02 -6.18 -5.77
N SER A 237 -1.29 -5.09 -6.02
CA SER A 237 -1.68 -3.73 -5.64
C SER A 237 -2.91 -3.26 -6.41
N GLU A 238 -2.95 -3.52 -7.73
CA GLU A 238 -4.13 -3.29 -8.57
C GLU A 238 -5.33 -4.06 -8.02
N GLN A 239 -5.19 -5.37 -7.82
CA GLN A 239 -6.27 -6.20 -7.31
C GLN A 239 -6.76 -5.71 -5.94
N SER A 240 -5.84 -5.38 -5.03
CA SER A 240 -6.18 -4.86 -3.70
C SER A 240 -6.99 -3.56 -3.81
N ARG A 241 -6.59 -2.63 -4.68
CA ARG A 241 -7.29 -1.37 -4.92
C ARG A 241 -8.68 -1.60 -5.51
N SER A 242 -8.79 -2.46 -6.50
CA SER A 242 -10.05 -2.81 -7.18
C SER A 242 -11.06 -3.44 -6.22
N TYR A 243 -10.59 -4.34 -5.35
CA TYR A 243 -11.41 -4.92 -4.29
C TYR A 243 -11.78 -3.91 -3.20
N SER A 244 -10.85 -3.02 -2.84
CA SER A 244 -11.12 -1.94 -1.88
C SER A 244 -12.29 -1.07 -2.35
N ASN A 245 -12.23 -0.60 -3.59
CA ASN A 245 -13.27 0.21 -4.21
C ASN A 245 -14.61 -0.54 -4.31
N ALA A 246 -14.60 -1.78 -4.81
CA ALA A 246 -15.82 -2.58 -4.92
C ALA A 246 -16.46 -2.91 -3.57
N SER A 247 -15.66 -3.10 -2.53
CA SER A 247 -16.14 -3.47 -1.20
C SER A 247 -16.74 -2.30 -0.41
N LEU A 248 -16.42 -1.05 -0.77
CA LEU A 248 -16.80 0.14 -0.02
C LEU A 248 -18.32 0.26 0.17
N LEU A 249 -19.10 -0.03 -0.87
CA LEU A 249 -20.57 -0.04 -0.79
C LEU A 249 -21.08 -1.04 0.27
N PHE A 250 -20.57 -2.26 0.25
CA PHE A 250 -21.01 -3.33 1.15
C PHE A 250 -20.56 -3.09 2.59
N LYS A 251 -19.34 -2.60 2.80
CA LYS A 251 -18.85 -2.13 4.11
C LYS A 251 -19.80 -1.09 4.69
N ASN A 252 -20.17 -0.09 3.90
CA ASN A 252 -21.07 0.99 4.33
C ASN A 252 -22.46 0.48 4.69
N ILE A 253 -23.04 -0.43 3.89
CA ILE A 253 -24.34 -1.04 4.22
C ILE A 253 -24.28 -1.76 5.58
N GLY A 254 -23.24 -2.56 5.81
CA GLY A 254 -23.05 -3.26 7.08
C GLY A 254 -22.91 -2.30 8.27
N ILE A 255 -22.09 -1.25 8.13
CA ILE A 255 -21.93 -0.21 9.17
C ILE A 255 -23.26 0.49 9.44
N ILE A 256 -23.94 0.98 8.42
CA ILE A 256 -25.20 1.73 8.54
C ILE A 256 -26.25 0.87 9.25
N PHE A 257 -26.37 -0.40 8.87
CA PHE A 257 -27.27 -1.34 9.53
C PHE A 257 -26.98 -1.47 11.04
N VAL A 258 -25.70 -1.67 11.40
CA VAL A 258 -25.28 -1.79 12.80
C VAL A 258 -25.52 -0.48 13.58
N VAL A 259 -25.24 0.67 12.97
CA VAL A 259 -25.47 1.99 13.56
C VAL A 259 -26.96 2.24 13.81
N ILE A 260 -27.83 1.96 12.83
CA ILE A 260 -29.29 2.09 12.99
C ILE A 260 -29.76 1.22 14.16
N MET A 261 -29.31 -0.02 14.24
CA MET A 261 -29.67 -0.93 15.33
C MET A 261 -29.16 -0.45 16.69
N ALA A 262 -27.93 0.08 16.74
CA ALA A 262 -27.39 0.72 17.93
C ALA A 262 -28.21 1.96 18.34
N LEU A 263 -28.74 2.72 17.37
CA LEU A 263 -29.59 3.89 17.60
C LEU A 263 -31.01 3.53 18.08
N ILE A 264 -31.58 2.42 17.63
CA ILE A 264 -32.89 1.94 18.09
C ILE A 264 -32.82 1.47 19.55
N ILE A 265 -31.72 0.83 19.96
CA ILE A 265 -31.62 0.24 21.30
C ILE A 265 -31.35 1.32 22.37
N PRO A 266 -32.23 1.46 23.38
CA PRO A 266 -32.01 2.44 24.44
C PRO A 266 -30.86 2.01 25.36
N TYR A 267 -29.93 2.94 25.65
CA TYR A 267 -28.81 2.68 26.57
C TYR A 267 -29.28 2.16 27.95
N LYS A 268 -30.39 2.71 28.46
CA LYS A 268 -30.96 2.37 29.78
C LYS A 268 -31.28 0.88 29.93
N GLU A 269 -31.62 0.19 28.85
CA GLU A 269 -31.94 -1.25 28.85
C GLU A 269 -30.70 -2.14 28.94
N ILE A 270 -29.58 -1.66 28.41
CA ILE A 270 -28.34 -2.43 28.27
C ILE A 270 -27.21 -1.98 29.21
N LYS A 271 -27.43 -0.92 30.00
CA LYS A 271 -26.45 -0.38 30.98
C LYS A 271 -25.91 -1.43 31.94
N ASP A 272 -26.68 -2.49 32.21
CA ASP A 272 -26.31 -3.56 33.13
C ASP A 272 -25.46 -4.67 32.51
N TRP A 273 -25.22 -4.61 31.20
CA TRP A 273 -24.42 -5.61 30.52
C TRP A 273 -22.95 -5.55 30.95
N ALA A 274 -22.39 -6.70 31.34
CA ALA A 274 -21.03 -6.80 31.88
C ALA A 274 -19.96 -6.23 30.95
N ILE A 275 -20.08 -6.44 29.63
CA ILE A 275 -19.13 -5.91 28.63
C ILE A 275 -19.21 -4.38 28.61
N LEU A 276 -20.41 -3.81 28.50
CA LEU A 276 -20.61 -2.37 28.48
C LEU A 276 -20.10 -1.70 29.76
N LYS A 277 -20.38 -2.30 30.94
CA LYS A 277 -19.86 -1.82 32.23
C LYS A 277 -18.33 -1.76 32.29
N LYS A 278 -17.63 -2.72 31.65
CA LYS A 278 -16.16 -2.70 31.57
C LYS A 278 -15.68 -1.59 30.63
N VAL A 279 -16.30 -1.46 29.46
CA VAL A 279 -15.95 -0.41 28.48
C VAL A 279 -16.15 0.99 29.05
N LEU A 280 -17.28 1.26 29.71
CA LEU A 280 -17.61 2.58 30.30
C LEU A 280 -16.71 2.98 31.49
N LYS A 281 -15.91 2.05 32.01
CA LYS A 281 -14.88 2.38 33.03
C LYS A 281 -13.59 2.89 32.40
N LEU A 282 -13.35 2.59 31.13
CA LEU A 282 -12.14 3.04 30.43
C LEU A 282 -12.17 4.57 30.25
N PRO A 283 -11.00 5.22 30.26
CA PRO A 283 -10.91 6.60 29.84
C PRO A 283 -11.37 6.77 28.39
N ILE A 284 -11.98 7.92 28.11
CA ILE A 284 -12.56 8.20 26.79
C ILE A 284 -11.51 8.16 25.68
N GLU A 285 -10.27 8.57 25.97
CA GLU A 285 -9.17 8.54 25.00
C GLU A 285 -8.87 7.11 24.54
N ILE A 286 -8.92 6.12 25.44
CA ILE A 286 -8.70 4.71 25.09
C ILE A 286 -9.82 4.21 24.18
N ILE A 287 -11.06 4.59 24.47
CA ILE A 287 -12.22 4.20 23.64
C ILE A 287 -12.13 4.83 22.24
N ILE A 288 -11.71 6.09 22.16
CA ILE A 288 -11.49 6.79 20.87
C ILE A 288 -10.41 6.07 20.07
N VAL A 289 -9.26 5.73 20.68
CA VAL A 289 -8.18 5.01 19.99
C VAL A 289 -8.65 3.64 19.49
N ILE A 290 -9.35 2.87 20.31
CA ILE A 290 -9.88 1.55 19.88
C ILE A 290 -10.88 1.72 18.73
N SER A 291 -11.77 2.71 18.81
CA SER A 291 -12.76 2.99 17.76
C SER A 291 -12.07 3.42 16.46
N TYR A 292 -11.03 4.24 16.55
CA TYR A 292 -10.24 4.70 15.41
C TYR A 292 -9.46 3.56 14.76
N LEU A 293 -8.82 2.70 15.55
CA LEU A 293 -8.15 1.49 15.04
C LEU A 293 -9.15 0.58 14.34
N ALA A 294 -10.33 0.35 14.94
CA ALA A 294 -11.38 -0.44 14.31
C ALA A 294 -11.81 0.16 12.96
N TYR A 295 -11.95 1.50 12.87
CA TYR A 295 -12.24 2.18 11.61
C TYR A 295 -11.14 1.95 10.56
N ILE A 296 -9.86 2.07 10.92
CA ILE A 296 -8.74 1.78 10.02
C ILE A 296 -8.82 0.34 9.49
N TYR A 297 -9.02 -0.63 10.38
CA TYR A 297 -9.13 -2.04 9.97
C TYR A 297 -10.34 -2.29 9.08
N LEU A 298 -11.48 -1.64 9.37
CA LEU A 298 -12.70 -1.79 8.58
C LEU A 298 -12.52 -1.31 7.13
N TYR A 299 -11.86 -0.16 6.92
CA TYR A 299 -11.68 0.39 5.58
C TYR A 299 -10.43 -0.13 4.86
N TYR A 300 -9.27 -0.12 5.50
CA TYR A 300 -7.99 -0.42 4.88
C TYR A 300 -7.49 -1.84 5.18
N GLY A 301 -7.72 -2.34 6.41
CA GLY A 301 -7.22 -3.65 6.83
C GLY A 301 -8.00 -4.84 6.27
N SER A 302 -9.22 -4.63 5.79
CA SER A 302 -10.13 -5.69 5.36
C SER A 302 -9.93 -6.13 3.91
N ASP A 303 -9.32 -5.29 3.07
CA ASP A 303 -9.21 -5.51 1.62
C ASP A 303 -8.51 -6.83 1.27
N GLN A 304 -7.40 -7.11 1.96
CA GLN A 304 -6.62 -8.33 1.78
C GLN A 304 -7.39 -9.59 2.18
N ILE A 305 -8.23 -9.50 3.22
CA ILE A 305 -9.01 -10.63 3.71
C ILE A 305 -10.17 -10.90 2.75
N ILE A 306 -10.83 -9.84 2.26
CA ILE A 306 -11.87 -9.93 1.22
C ILE A 306 -11.29 -10.55 -0.06
N LEU A 307 -10.18 -10.00 -0.57
CA LEU A 307 -9.49 -10.45 -1.77
C LEU A 307 -9.16 -11.95 -1.71
N LYS A 308 -8.48 -12.36 -0.64
CA LYS A 308 -8.06 -13.77 -0.45
C LYS A 308 -9.27 -14.70 -0.39
N THR A 309 -10.27 -14.35 0.41
CA THR A 309 -11.45 -15.21 0.62
C THR A 309 -12.31 -15.32 -0.64
N ALA A 310 -12.53 -14.20 -1.34
CA ALA A 310 -13.28 -14.20 -2.59
C ALA A 310 -12.58 -14.98 -3.72
N ASN A 311 -11.26 -15.13 -3.64
CA ASN A 311 -10.44 -15.94 -4.54
C ASN A 311 -10.14 -17.34 -4.03
N ASN A 312 -10.83 -17.80 -2.96
CA ASN A 312 -10.59 -19.11 -2.32
C ASN A 312 -9.10 -19.34 -2.00
N SER A 313 -8.37 -18.27 -1.72
CA SER A 313 -6.98 -18.30 -1.33
C SER A 313 -6.89 -18.33 0.20
N PRO A 314 -6.09 -19.23 0.79
CA PRO A 314 -6.03 -19.37 2.23
C PRO A 314 -5.49 -18.10 2.90
N ILE A 315 -6.21 -17.61 3.91
CA ILE A 315 -5.77 -16.46 4.72
C ILE A 315 -4.58 -16.86 5.57
N ILE A 316 -4.67 -18.04 6.19
CA ILE A 316 -3.60 -18.65 6.97
C ILE A 316 -3.04 -19.80 6.14
N ARG A 317 -1.77 -19.68 5.72
CA ARG A 317 -1.02 -20.79 5.15
C ARG A 317 -0.59 -21.70 6.30
N VAL A 318 -1.51 -22.50 6.84
CA VAL A 318 -1.13 -23.53 7.80
C VAL A 318 -0.53 -24.71 7.03
N ALA A 319 0.71 -24.53 6.57
CA ALA A 319 1.47 -25.53 5.83
C ALA A 319 1.70 -26.83 6.62
N GLN A 320 1.33 -26.86 7.90
CA GLN A 320 1.58 -27.97 8.81
C GLN A 320 0.34 -28.83 9.12
N LEU A 321 -0.88 -28.37 8.83
CA LEU A 321 -2.09 -29.10 9.26
C LEU A 321 -2.66 -30.09 8.23
N GLN A 322 -2.07 -30.20 7.03
CA GLN A 322 -2.56 -31.06 5.93
C GLN A 322 -4.10 -30.99 5.74
N LEU A 323 -4.70 -29.83 5.97
CA LEU A 323 -6.15 -29.66 5.87
C LEU A 323 -6.57 -29.82 4.41
N THR A 324 -7.66 -30.55 4.17
CA THR A 324 -8.27 -30.57 2.84
C THR A 324 -8.69 -29.16 2.44
N ASN A 325 -8.72 -28.89 1.13
CA ASN A 325 -9.11 -27.59 0.59
C ASN A 325 -10.47 -27.11 1.13
N ASP A 326 -11.40 -28.04 1.35
CA ASP A 326 -12.74 -27.75 1.88
C ASP A 326 -12.70 -27.23 3.32
N ILE A 327 -11.90 -27.86 4.19
CA ILE A 327 -11.76 -27.43 5.59
C ILE A 327 -11.06 -26.07 5.65
N SER A 328 -10.06 -25.83 4.79
CA SER A 328 -9.40 -24.53 4.69
C SER A 328 -10.39 -23.42 4.28
N ASN A 329 -11.26 -23.71 3.31
CA ASN A 329 -12.28 -22.76 2.87
C ASN A 329 -13.29 -22.44 3.99
N ILE A 330 -13.82 -23.46 4.68
CA ILE A 330 -14.74 -23.26 5.82
C ILE A 330 -14.08 -22.41 6.91
N LEU A 331 -12.82 -22.70 7.24
CA LEU A 331 -12.05 -21.95 8.22
C LEU A 331 -11.89 -20.48 7.80
N ASN A 332 -11.58 -20.22 6.52
CA ASN A 332 -11.47 -18.86 6.00
C ASN A 332 -12.79 -18.10 6.19
N TYR A 333 -13.93 -18.69 5.83
CA TYR A 333 -15.25 -18.07 6.03
C TYR A 333 -15.52 -17.78 7.52
N PHE A 334 -15.21 -18.72 8.42
CA PHE A 334 -15.37 -18.52 9.86
C PHE A 334 -14.50 -17.37 10.41
N ILE A 335 -13.22 -17.32 10.02
CA ILE A 335 -12.30 -16.24 10.40
C ILE A 335 -12.83 -14.88 9.92
N ASN A 336 -13.36 -14.81 8.70
CA ASN A 336 -13.94 -13.57 8.18
C ASN A 336 -15.19 -13.14 8.96
N ILE A 337 -16.11 -14.07 9.23
CA ILE A 337 -17.31 -13.76 10.02
C ILE A 337 -16.92 -13.23 11.39
N PHE A 338 -15.95 -13.87 12.05
CA PHE A 338 -15.42 -13.42 13.33
C PHE A 338 -14.76 -12.03 13.23
N TYR A 339 -13.95 -11.80 12.20
CA TYR A 339 -13.31 -10.52 11.94
C TYR A 339 -14.36 -9.39 11.84
N TRP A 340 -15.38 -9.56 11.00
CA TRP A 340 -16.47 -8.59 10.87
C TRP A 340 -17.28 -8.45 12.15
N PHE A 341 -17.52 -9.54 12.87
CA PHE A 341 -18.24 -9.53 14.14
C PHE A 341 -17.54 -8.67 15.19
N VAL A 342 -16.20 -8.77 15.28
CA VAL A 342 -15.41 -7.92 16.18
C VAL A 342 -15.51 -6.45 15.77
N LEU A 343 -15.30 -6.12 14.49
CA LEU A 343 -15.33 -4.74 14.02
C LEU A 343 -16.72 -4.10 14.19
N PHE A 344 -17.78 -4.79 13.78
CA PHE A 344 -19.15 -4.31 13.96
C PHE A 344 -19.56 -4.23 15.44
N SER A 345 -19.05 -5.11 16.30
CA SER A 345 -19.24 -4.98 17.75
C SER A 345 -18.62 -3.70 18.31
N ILE A 346 -17.42 -3.34 17.83
CA ILE A 346 -16.78 -2.09 18.24
C ILE A 346 -17.61 -0.89 17.77
N VAL A 347 -18.04 -0.86 16.49
CA VAL A 347 -18.92 0.20 15.96
C VAL A 347 -20.19 0.34 16.80
N PHE A 348 -20.87 -0.78 17.10
CA PHE A 348 -22.05 -0.79 17.95
C PHE A 348 -21.76 -0.17 19.34
N ILE A 349 -20.69 -0.64 20.00
CA ILE A 349 -20.29 -0.15 21.32
C ILE A 349 -19.96 1.34 21.28
N SER A 350 -19.26 1.83 20.25
CA SER A 350 -18.93 3.26 20.10
C SER A 350 -20.19 4.14 20.06
N ILE A 351 -21.24 3.72 19.36
CA ILE A 351 -22.52 4.44 19.34
C ILE A 351 -23.21 4.41 20.72
N ILE A 352 -23.19 3.27 21.42
CA ILE A 352 -23.75 3.19 22.77
C ILE A 352 -22.97 4.06 23.77
N VAL A 353 -21.64 4.15 23.64
CA VAL A 353 -20.82 5.06 24.46
C VAL A 353 -21.22 6.51 24.20
N ILE A 354 -21.40 6.91 22.94
CA ILE A 354 -21.86 8.27 22.60
C ILE A 354 -23.21 8.57 23.27
N LYS A 355 -24.17 7.64 23.19
CA LYS A 355 -25.46 7.78 23.89
C LYS A 355 -25.31 7.94 25.39
N HIS A 356 -24.43 7.15 26.02
CA HIS A 356 -24.18 7.27 27.45
C HIS A 356 -23.60 8.64 27.83
N ILE A 357 -22.66 9.16 27.03
CA ILE A 357 -22.06 10.49 27.27
C ILE A 357 -23.12 11.60 27.20
N ILE A 358 -24.03 11.51 26.23
CA ILE A 358 -25.15 12.45 26.09
C ILE A 358 -26.08 12.36 27.32
N ASP A 359 -26.50 11.14 27.69
CA ASP A 359 -27.36 10.90 28.86
C ASP A 359 -26.73 11.38 30.18
N TYR A 360 -25.40 11.30 30.33
CA TYR A 360 -24.68 11.66 31.55
C TYR A 360 -24.32 13.15 31.66
N ASN A 361 -24.47 13.92 30.57
CA ASN A 361 -23.87 15.25 30.33
C ASN A 361 -22.39 15.17 29.89
N ILE A 362 -22.11 15.66 28.69
CA ILE A 362 -20.80 15.63 28.03
C ILE A 362 -19.70 16.26 28.91
N VAL A 363 -19.98 17.43 29.50
CA VAL A 363 -18.98 18.17 30.29
C VAL A 363 -18.62 17.39 31.54
N ASN A 364 -19.61 16.87 32.25
CA ASN A 364 -19.38 16.10 33.47
C ASN A 364 -18.66 14.78 33.15
N TYR A 365 -19.06 14.10 32.07
CA TYR A 365 -18.39 12.88 31.63
C TYR A 365 -16.90 13.10 31.35
N LEU A 366 -16.57 14.13 30.57
CA LEU A 366 -15.17 14.45 30.26
C LEU A 366 -14.39 14.81 31.52
N LYS A 367 -14.96 15.59 32.45
CA LYS A 367 -14.29 15.93 33.71
C LYS A 367 -13.87 14.69 34.52
N GLU A 368 -14.70 13.65 34.53
CA GLU A 368 -14.45 12.44 35.31
C GLU A 368 -13.62 11.38 34.56
N LYS A 369 -13.85 11.23 33.25
CA LYS A 369 -13.35 10.11 32.45
C LYS A 369 -12.22 10.46 31.49
N SER A 370 -11.97 11.75 31.20
CA SER A 370 -10.83 12.15 30.36
C SER A 370 -9.53 12.17 31.13
N LEU A 371 -8.52 11.46 30.62
CA LEU A 371 -7.13 11.58 31.07
C LEU A 371 -6.58 12.97 30.76
N ILE A 372 -6.89 13.51 29.59
CA ILE A 372 -6.44 14.84 29.16
C ILE A 372 -6.96 15.89 30.13
N TYR A 373 -8.25 15.85 30.49
CA TYR A 373 -8.80 16.79 31.46
C TYR A 373 -8.10 16.70 32.83
N LYS A 374 -7.83 15.49 33.32
CA LYS A 374 -7.11 15.28 34.59
C LYS A 374 -5.68 15.82 34.54
N ILE A 375 -4.99 15.63 33.42
CA ILE A 375 -3.64 16.16 33.19
C ILE A 375 -3.68 17.69 33.14
N LEU A 376 -4.59 18.28 32.35
CA LEU A 376 -4.76 19.72 32.24
C LEU A 376 -5.10 20.37 33.58
N LYS A 377 -5.96 19.75 34.40
CA LYS A 377 -6.26 20.24 35.76
C LYS A 377 -5.02 20.23 36.65
N LYS A 378 -4.19 19.18 36.59
CA LYS A 378 -2.92 19.10 37.33
C LYS A 378 -1.91 20.15 36.84
N ILE A 379 -1.82 20.37 35.53
CA ILE A 379 -0.97 21.40 34.94
C ILE A 379 -1.43 22.79 35.41
N LYS A 380 -2.73 23.09 35.31
CA LYS A 380 -3.29 24.36 35.77
C LYS A 380 -3.00 24.61 37.25
N TYR A 381 -3.23 23.62 38.11
CA TYR A 381 -2.91 23.72 39.54
C TYR A 381 -1.42 24.01 39.78
N LYS A 382 -0.51 23.34 39.04
CA LYS A 382 0.93 23.63 39.12
C LYS A 382 1.26 25.04 38.61
N LEU A 383 0.64 25.50 37.52
CA LEU A 383 0.84 26.85 36.99
C LEU A 383 0.37 27.93 37.96
N ASP A 384 -0.80 27.74 38.59
CA ASP A 384 -1.32 28.68 39.58
C ASP A 384 -0.43 28.70 40.84
N TRP A 385 0.08 27.55 41.30
CA TRP A 385 1.08 27.46 42.38
C TRP A 385 2.42 28.15 42.05
N ILE A 386 2.79 28.22 40.76
CA ILE A 386 3.96 28.98 40.26
C ILE A 386 3.66 30.49 40.25
N LYS A 387 2.44 30.92 39.91
CA LYS A 387 2.08 32.35 39.89
C LYS A 387 2.11 33.01 41.26
N GLU A 388 1.90 32.24 42.33
CA GLU A 388 1.97 32.73 43.73
C GLU A 388 3.42 32.91 44.26
N ILE A 389 4.43 33.00 43.39
CA ILE A 389 5.82 33.21 43.79
C ILE A 389 6.07 34.69 44.13
N LYS A 390 6.36 34.97 45.40
CA LYS A 390 7.02 36.21 45.81
C LYS A 390 8.53 36.05 45.62
N LEU A 391 9.10 36.81 44.67
CA LEU A 391 10.54 36.88 44.43
C LEU A 391 11.20 37.57 45.64
N GLY A 392 11.76 36.78 46.56
CA GLY A 392 12.42 37.29 47.77
C GLY A 392 12.57 36.27 48.91
N GLU A 393 11.75 35.22 48.96
CA GLU A 393 11.89 34.15 49.96
C GLU A 393 12.68 32.94 49.42
N GLN A 394 13.34 32.19 50.31
CA GLN A 394 14.20 31.02 50.04
C GLN A 394 13.46 29.79 49.45
N ASN A 395 12.61 29.96 48.44
CA ASN A 395 11.82 28.91 47.83
C ASN A 395 12.58 28.16 46.73
N LYS A 396 13.77 27.62 47.05
CA LYS A 396 14.67 26.87 46.14
C LYS A 396 13.94 25.78 45.34
N LYS A 397 12.99 25.07 45.96
CA LYS A 397 12.19 24.00 45.31
C LYS A 397 11.30 24.53 44.18
N LYS A 398 10.73 25.74 44.31
CA LYS A 398 9.91 26.37 43.28
C LYS A 398 10.77 26.80 42.08
N ILE A 399 11.93 27.39 42.34
CA ILE A 399 12.90 27.83 41.30
C ILE A 399 13.40 26.65 40.47
N VAL A 400 13.81 25.55 41.12
CA VAL A 400 14.25 24.33 40.42
C VAL A 400 13.14 23.74 39.55
N THR A 401 11.88 23.80 40.01
CA THR A 401 10.73 23.31 39.22
C THR A 401 10.50 24.13 37.95
N ILE A 402 10.66 25.47 38.01
CA ILE A 402 10.57 26.34 36.83
C ILE A 402 11.71 26.05 35.84
N LEU A 403 12.94 25.88 36.35
CA LEU A 403 14.10 25.51 35.54
C LEU A 403 13.87 24.20 34.78
N ILE A 404 13.35 23.18 35.45
CA ILE A 404 13.01 21.89 34.82
C ILE A 404 11.89 22.06 33.78
N LEU A 405 10.87 22.86 34.07
CA LEU A 405 9.76 23.09 33.14
C LEU A 405 10.24 23.82 31.87
N ASN A 406 11.13 24.80 32.04
CA ASN A 406 11.75 25.53 30.92
C ASN A 406 12.67 24.60 30.11
N LEU A 407 13.46 23.75 30.78
CA LEU A 407 14.26 22.73 30.11
C LEU A 407 13.41 21.78 29.27
N VAL A 408 12.26 21.33 29.78
CA VAL A 408 11.33 20.46 29.03
C VAL A 408 10.79 21.18 27.78
N VAL A 409 10.39 22.45 27.89
CA VAL A 409 9.92 23.25 26.75
C VAL A 409 11.02 23.41 25.70
N VAL A 410 12.24 23.74 26.12
CA VAL A 410 13.40 23.84 25.22
C VAL A 410 13.71 22.50 24.57
N CYS A 411 13.67 21.38 25.31
CA CYS A 411 13.85 20.05 24.74
C CYS A 411 12.79 19.74 23.69
N ILE A 412 11.52 20.08 23.92
CA ILE A 412 10.43 19.89 22.94
C ILE A 412 10.68 20.74 21.69
N MET A 413 11.05 22.03 21.85
CA MET A 413 11.38 22.92 20.73
C MET A 413 12.59 22.43 19.92
N CYS A 414 13.64 21.94 20.59
CA CYS A 414 14.79 21.33 19.92
C CYS A 414 14.42 20.02 19.23
N SER A 415 13.50 19.22 19.81
CA SER A 415 13.03 17.98 19.21
C SER A 415 12.25 18.23 17.91
N THR A 416 11.50 19.33 17.83
CA THR A 416 10.81 19.74 16.59
C THR A 416 11.75 20.26 15.50
N TRP A 417 12.98 20.65 15.85
CA TRP A 417 13.98 21.10 14.88
C TRP A 417 14.82 19.96 14.30
N VAL A 418 14.99 18.86 15.04
CA VAL A 418 15.69 17.64 14.56
C VAL A 418 14.81 16.79 13.62
N VAL A 419 13.50 17.05 13.58
CA VAL A 419 12.52 16.35 12.73
C VAL A 419 12.02 17.24 11.56
N GLY A 420 12.54 18.48 11.45
CA GLY A 420 12.22 19.42 10.37
C GLY A 420 13.17 19.32 9.20
#